data_AF-A0A8C2VNG6-F1
#
_entry.id   AF-A0A8C2VNG6-F1
#
_cell.length_a   1.000
_cell.length_b   1.000
_cell.length_c   1.000
_cell.angle_alpha   90.00
_cell.angle_beta   90.00
_cell.angle_gamma   90.00
#
_symmetry.space_group_name_H-M   'P 1'
#
loop_
_entity.id
_entity.type
_entity.pdbx_description
1 polymer ?
#
loop_
_entity_poly.entity_id
_entity_poly.type
_entity_poly.pdbx_seq_one_letter_code
_entity_poly.pdbx_strand_id
1 'polypeptide(L)'
;GPMLIEFNIPVDLELLAKENPEIRMGGRHTPKDCLSPHKVAVIIPFRNRQEHLKYWLYYLHPILQRQQLDYGIYVINQAGDGMFNRAKLLNIGFQEALKDYDYNCFVFSDVDLIPMDDHNAYRCFPQPRHISVAMDKFGFSLPYVQYFGGVSALSKQQFLTINGFPNNYWGWGGEDDDIYNRWE
;
A
#
# COMPACT_ATOMS: atom_id res chain seq x y z
N GLY A 1 -11.89 13.16 4.48
CA GLY A 1 -11.83 14.15 5.54
C GLY A 1 -10.52 14.00 6.30
N PRO A 2 -9.98 15.11 6.83
CA PRO A 2 -8.76 15.10 7.63
C PRO A 2 -8.91 14.25 8.89
N MET A 3 -7.83 13.62 9.32
CA MET A 3 -7.75 12.71 10.46
C MET A 3 -6.53 13.06 11.33
N LEU A 4 -6.69 12.89 12.64
CA LEU A 4 -5.59 12.97 13.59
C LEU A 4 -4.85 11.63 13.63
N ILE A 5 -3.55 11.65 13.36
CA ILE A 5 -2.69 10.47 13.36
C ILE A 5 -1.69 10.59 14.51
N GLU A 6 -1.69 9.61 15.42
CA GLU A 6 -0.83 9.58 16.60
C GLU A 6 -0.29 8.16 16.83
N PHE A 7 0.96 8.06 17.28
CA PHE A 7 1.66 6.78 17.47
C PHE A 7 2.03 6.52 18.93
N ASN A 8 1.33 7.17 19.86
CA ASN A 8 1.54 7.07 21.31
C ASN A 8 0.53 6.14 22.01
N ILE A 9 -0.44 5.59 21.29
CA ILE A 9 -1.48 4.69 21.82
C ILE A 9 -1.16 3.25 21.43
N PRO A 10 -1.13 2.28 22.37
CA PRO A 10 -0.89 0.89 22.03
C PRO A 10 -2.04 0.33 21.18
N VAL A 11 -1.70 -0.46 20.16
CA VAL A 11 -2.69 -1.09 19.26
C VAL A 11 -2.82 -2.58 19.58
N ASP A 12 -4.06 -3.01 19.81
CA ASP A 12 -4.45 -4.42 19.94
C ASP A 12 -5.19 -4.87 18.68
N LEU A 13 -4.65 -5.89 17.99
CA LEU A 13 -5.23 -6.41 16.75
C LEU A 13 -6.53 -7.18 16.97
N GLU A 14 -6.73 -7.79 18.15
CA GLU A 14 -7.99 -8.47 18.47
C GLU A 14 -9.11 -7.46 18.67
N LEU A 15 -8.80 -6.34 19.34
CA LEU A 15 -9.74 -5.23 19.49
C LEU A 15 -10.05 -4.60 18.13
N LEU A 16 -9.02 -4.33 17.32
CA LEU A 16 -9.19 -3.80 15.97
C LEU A 16 -10.11 -4.67 15.10
N ALA A 17 -9.94 -6.00 15.17
CA ALA A 17 -10.78 -6.94 14.44
C ALA A 17 -12.24 -6.91 14.93
N LYS A 18 -12.47 -6.75 16.25
CA LYS A 18 -13.82 -6.59 16.82
C LYS A 18 -14.48 -5.27 16.39
N GLU A 19 -13.70 -4.19 16.30
CA GLU A 19 -14.18 -2.88 15.86
C GLU A 19 -14.46 -2.82 14.35
N ASN A 20 -13.89 -3.74 13.57
CA ASN A 20 -14.07 -3.83 12.12
C ASN A 20 -14.63 -5.21 11.71
N PRO A 21 -15.86 -5.56 12.13
CA PRO A 21 -16.42 -6.90 11.95
C PRO A 21 -16.68 -7.27 10.47
N GLU A 22 -16.71 -6.28 9.58
CA GLU A 22 -16.92 -6.47 8.15
C GLU A 22 -15.67 -6.97 7.42
N ILE A 23 -14.52 -6.95 8.08
CA ILE A 23 -13.26 -7.44 7.54
C ILE A 23 -13.20 -8.94 7.72
N ARG A 24 -13.15 -9.64 6.59
CA ARG A 24 -13.03 -11.10 6.54
C ARG A 24 -11.58 -11.52 6.71
N MET A 25 -11.40 -12.81 7.03
CA MET A 25 -10.09 -13.47 7.13
C MET A 25 -9.20 -13.13 5.92
N GLY A 26 -7.90 -12.90 6.18
CA GLY A 26 -6.95 -12.41 5.18
C GLY A 26 -7.02 -10.91 4.92
N GLY A 27 -7.70 -10.13 5.77
CA GLY A 27 -7.80 -8.68 5.63
C GLY A 27 -8.62 -8.26 4.41
N ARG A 28 -9.65 -9.04 4.05
CA ARG A 28 -10.48 -8.84 2.87
C ARG A 28 -11.77 -8.10 3.20
N HIS A 29 -12.13 -7.11 2.41
CA HIS A 29 -13.40 -6.40 2.55
C HIS A 29 -13.95 -6.01 1.18
N THR A 30 -15.27 -6.05 1.05
CA THR A 30 -16.02 -5.59 -0.13
C THR A 30 -17.30 -4.91 0.39
N PRO A 31 -17.72 -3.75 -0.16
CA PRO A 31 -18.95 -3.10 0.27
C PRO A 31 -20.19 -4.01 0.10
N LYS A 32 -21.15 -3.92 1.03
CA LYS A 32 -22.40 -4.71 0.97
C LYS A 32 -23.44 -4.13 0.02
N ASP A 33 -23.54 -2.81 -0.01
CA ASP A 33 -24.64 -2.10 -0.67
C ASP A 33 -24.32 -1.66 -2.10
N CYS A 34 -23.09 -1.88 -2.57
CA CYS A 34 -22.65 -1.52 -3.92
C CYS A 34 -21.52 -2.42 -4.42
N LEU A 35 -21.36 -2.48 -5.74
CA LEU A 35 -20.23 -3.15 -6.38
C LEU A 35 -19.14 -2.12 -6.69
N SER A 36 -17.99 -2.27 -6.04
CA SER A 36 -16.84 -1.40 -6.30
C SER A 36 -16.17 -1.77 -7.64
N PRO A 37 -15.91 -0.81 -8.54
CA PRO A 37 -15.06 -1.07 -9.70
C PRO A 37 -13.57 -1.20 -9.32
N HIS A 38 -13.23 -0.88 -8.07
CA HIS A 38 -11.86 -0.85 -7.56
C HIS A 38 -11.57 -2.13 -6.78
N LYS A 39 -11.00 -3.13 -7.49
CA LYS A 39 -10.50 -4.38 -6.93
C LYS A 39 -9.03 -4.18 -6.59
N VAL A 40 -8.74 -3.82 -5.33
CA VAL A 40 -7.44 -3.33 -4.87
C VAL A 40 -6.67 -4.37 -4.05
N ALA A 41 -5.48 -4.76 -4.50
CA ALA A 41 -4.50 -5.42 -3.65
C ALA A 41 -3.58 -4.36 -3.03
N VAL A 42 -3.57 -4.23 -1.71
CA VAL A 42 -2.62 -3.38 -0.99
C VAL A 42 -1.42 -4.23 -0.58
N ILE A 43 -0.26 -3.94 -1.15
CA ILE A 43 0.97 -4.70 -0.99
C ILE A 43 1.94 -3.92 -0.11
N ILE A 44 2.38 -4.56 0.97
CA ILE A 44 3.26 -3.98 1.98
C ILE A 44 4.55 -4.81 2.02
N PRO A 45 5.69 -4.25 1.58
CA PRO A 45 6.98 -4.92 1.71
C PRO A 45 7.40 -4.87 3.18
N PHE A 46 7.77 -6.01 3.76
CA PHE A 46 7.86 -6.11 5.22
C PHE A 46 9.04 -6.95 5.69
N ARG A 47 9.64 -6.54 6.82
CA ARG A 47 10.50 -7.39 7.66
C ARG A 47 10.64 -6.76 9.05
N ASN A 48 10.35 -7.52 10.11
CA ASN A 48 10.57 -7.13 11.51
C ASN A 48 10.05 -5.73 11.90
N ARG A 49 8.84 -5.37 11.45
CA ARG A 49 8.21 -4.05 11.69
C ARG A 49 6.80 -4.19 12.30
N GLN A 50 6.60 -5.18 13.17
CA GLN A 50 5.26 -5.56 13.65
C GLN A 50 4.49 -4.40 14.28
N GLU A 51 5.15 -3.57 15.09
CA GLU A 51 4.48 -2.40 15.72
C GLU A 51 4.00 -1.37 14.67
N HIS A 52 4.79 -1.10 13.63
CA HIS A 52 4.36 -0.21 12.53
C HIS A 52 3.16 -0.81 11.79
N LEU A 53 3.18 -2.12 11.54
CA LEU A 53 2.07 -2.81 10.88
C LEU A 53 0.78 -2.72 11.69
N LYS A 54 0.85 -2.78 13.03
CA LYS A 54 -0.33 -2.61 13.87
C LYS A 54 -0.98 -1.24 13.67
N TYR A 55 -0.19 -0.16 13.70
CA TYR A 55 -0.69 1.19 13.42
C TYR A 55 -1.22 1.31 11.99
N TRP A 56 -0.52 0.73 11.02
CA TRP A 56 -0.95 0.70 9.63
C TRP A 56 -2.34 0.08 9.49
N LEU A 57 -2.54 -1.12 10.05
CA LEU A 57 -3.85 -1.79 10.03
C LEU A 57 -4.91 -0.99 10.77
N TYR A 58 -4.57 -0.43 11.94
CA TYR A 58 -5.48 0.37 12.76
C TYR A 58 -6.06 1.56 12.00
N TYR A 59 -5.22 2.31 11.29
CA TYR A 59 -5.65 3.48 10.54
C TYR A 59 -6.25 3.14 9.18
N LEU A 60 -5.64 2.24 8.41
CA LEU A 60 -6.02 2.05 7.01
C LEU A 60 -7.30 1.24 6.86
N HIS A 61 -7.57 0.26 7.71
CA HIS A 61 -8.79 -0.53 7.58
C HIS A 61 -10.08 0.32 7.56
N PRO A 62 -10.31 1.24 8.51
CA PRO A 62 -11.45 2.16 8.46
C PRO A 62 -11.46 3.05 7.21
N ILE A 63 -10.30 3.54 6.78
CA ILE A 63 -10.16 4.40 5.59
C ILE A 63 -10.59 3.66 4.33
N LEU A 64 -10.05 2.47 4.11
CA LEU A 64 -10.32 1.66 2.92
C LEU A 64 -11.80 1.23 2.84
N GLN A 65 -12.43 0.97 3.99
CA GLN A 65 -13.88 0.70 4.08
C GLN A 65 -14.69 1.94 3.67
N ARG A 66 -14.36 3.13 4.20
CA ARG A 66 -15.04 4.40 3.84
C ARG A 66 -14.87 4.76 2.36
N GLN A 67 -13.76 4.36 1.74
CA GLN A 67 -13.51 4.52 0.30
C GLN A 67 -14.27 3.50 -0.58
N GLN A 68 -15.08 2.63 0.01
CA GLN A 68 -15.92 1.63 -0.68
C GLN A 68 -15.11 0.75 -1.65
N LEU A 69 -13.94 0.30 -1.22
CA LEU A 69 -13.06 -0.56 -2.02
C LEU A 69 -13.38 -2.05 -1.83
N ASP A 70 -13.25 -2.82 -2.90
CA ASP A 70 -13.08 -4.28 -2.82
C ASP A 70 -11.58 -4.56 -2.67
N TYR A 71 -11.11 -4.77 -1.44
CA TYR A 71 -9.68 -4.80 -1.16
C TYR A 71 -9.21 -6.04 -0.40
N GLY A 72 -7.92 -6.31 -0.51
CA GLY A 72 -7.17 -7.21 0.37
C GLY A 72 -5.80 -6.64 0.72
N ILE A 73 -5.28 -6.99 1.89
CA ILE A 73 -3.97 -6.55 2.38
C ILE A 73 -3.00 -7.72 2.34
N TYR A 74 -1.85 -7.49 1.72
CA TYR A 74 -0.79 -8.46 1.51
C TYR A 74 0.50 -7.96 2.14
N VAL A 75 0.87 -8.52 3.28
CA VAL A 75 2.15 -8.24 3.94
C VAL A 75 3.19 -9.23 3.41
N ILE A 76 4.10 -8.74 2.57
CA ILE A 76 5.11 -9.57 1.92
C ILE A 76 6.37 -9.56 2.77
N ASN A 77 6.46 -10.56 3.65
CA ASN A 77 7.57 -10.69 4.59
C ASN A 77 8.83 -11.28 3.92
N GLN A 78 9.94 -10.55 3.96
CA GLN A 78 11.24 -11.06 3.55
C GLN A 78 11.84 -11.93 4.66
N ALA A 79 12.00 -13.22 4.38
CA ALA A 79 12.67 -14.14 5.29
C ALA A 79 14.19 -13.93 5.33
N GLY A 80 14.79 -14.23 6.49
CA GLY A 80 16.23 -14.16 6.73
C GLY A 80 16.78 -12.73 6.88
N ASP A 81 18.10 -12.65 7.06
CA ASP A 81 18.81 -11.43 7.48
C ASP A 81 19.58 -10.74 6.35
N GLY A 82 19.38 -11.17 5.10
CA GLY A 82 20.02 -10.56 3.94
C GLY A 82 19.61 -9.11 3.71
N MET A 83 20.22 -8.42 2.73
CA MET A 83 19.81 -7.07 2.37
C MET A 83 18.32 -7.03 1.99
N PHE A 84 17.60 -6.03 2.47
CA PHE A 84 16.19 -5.85 2.14
C PHE A 84 16.05 -5.47 0.67
N ASN A 85 15.04 -6.02 -0.01
CA ASN A 85 14.76 -5.72 -1.41
C ASN A 85 13.29 -5.33 -1.57
N ARG A 86 13.03 -4.02 -1.41
CA ARG A 86 11.68 -3.46 -1.43
C ARG A 86 10.97 -3.78 -2.74
N ALA A 87 11.50 -3.34 -3.87
CA ALA A 87 10.89 -3.51 -5.19
C ALA A 87 10.59 -4.99 -5.55
N LYS A 88 11.49 -5.92 -5.19
CA LYS A 88 11.26 -7.35 -5.42
C LYS A 88 10.10 -7.90 -4.59
N LEU A 89 9.94 -7.47 -3.34
CA LEU A 89 8.79 -7.89 -2.52
C LEU A 89 7.48 -7.34 -3.08
N LEU A 90 7.49 -6.12 -3.63
CA LEU A 90 6.32 -5.56 -4.32
C LEU A 90 5.93 -6.39 -5.55
N ASN A 91 6.91 -6.82 -6.36
CA ASN A 91 6.68 -7.74 -7.47
C ASN A 91 6.08 -9.08 -7.01
N ILE A 92 6.60 -9.65 -5.92
CA ILE A 92 6.07 -10.89 -5.33
C ILE A 92 4.62 -10.67 -4.90
N GLY A 93 4.32 -9.58 -4.20
CA GLY A 93 2.97 -9.25 -3.78
C GLY A 93 1.98 -9.11 -4.93
N PHE A 94 2.41 -8.50 -6.04
CA PHE A 94 1.59 -8.41 -7.26
C PHE A 94 1.24 -9.81 -7.80
N GLN A 95 2.22 -10.70 -7.90
CA GLN A 95 2.02 -12.05 -8.43
C GLN A 95 1.18 -12.92 -7.49
N GLU A 96 1.45 -12.90 -6.18
CA GLU A 96 0.72 -13.71 -5.20
C GLU A 96 -0.73 -13.24 -5.03
N ALA A 97 -0.98 -11.92 -4.96
CA ALA A 97 -2.34 -11.41 -4.82
C ALA A 97 -3.24 -11.81 -6.00
N LEU A 98 -2.69 -11.91 -7.21
CA LEU A 98 -3.42 -12.37 -8.39
C LEU A 98 -3.80 -13.85 -8.38
N LYS A 99 -3.15 -14.67 -7.55
CA LYS A 99 -3.55 -16.08 -7.37
C LYS A 99 -4.82 -16.20 -6.53
N ASP A 100 -5.01 -15.26 -5.60
CA ASP A 100 -6.16 -15.27 -4.68
C ASP A 100 -7.40 -14.62 -5.30
N TYR A 101 -7.23 -13.59 -6.13
CA TYR A 101 -8.35 -12.85 -6.70
C TYR A 101 -7.95 -12.05 -7.94
N ASP A 102 -8.91 -11.79 -8.84
CA ASP A 102 -8.68 -10.98 -10.04
C ASP A 102 -8.66 -9.47 -9.70
N TYR A 103 -7.63 -9.04 -8.97
CA TYR A 103 -7.38 -7.63 -8.71
C TYR A 103 -7.07 -6.87 -9.99
N ASN A 104 -7.62 -5.66 -10.12
CA ASN A 104 -7.37 -4.77 -11.26
C ASN A 104 -6.50 -3.55 -10.88
N CYS A 105 -6.26 -3.35 -9.58
CA CYS A 105 -5.49 -2.26 -9.03
C CYS A 105 -4.56 -2.75 -7.92
N PHE A 106 -3.35 -2.20 -7.87
CA PHE A 106 -2.33 -2.54 -6.89
C PHE A 106 -1.84 -1.25 -6.24
N VAL A 107 -1.96 -1.19 -4.91
CA VAL A 107 -1.39 -0.12 -4.09
C VAL A 107 -0.14 -0.68 -3.44
N PHE A 108 0.99 -0.02 -3.63
CA PHE A 108 2.26 -0.37 -3.01
C PHE A 108 2.50 0.64 -1.90
N SER A 109 2.53 0.17 -0.65
CA SER A 109 2.60 1.05 0.52
C SER A 109 3.74 0.63 1.43
N ASP A 110 4.61 1.57 1.76
CA ASP A 110 5.49 1.39 2.92
C ASP A 110 4.64 1.26 4.20
N VAL A 111 5.10 0.42 5.14
CA VAL A 111 4.35 0.09 6.37
C VAL A 111 4.31 1.23 7.38
N ASP A 112 5.17 2.24 7.22
CA ASP A 112 5.33 3.38 8.12
C ASP A 112 4.71 4.68 7.58
N LEU A 113 3.90 4.59 6.52
CA LEU A 113 3.18 5.74 5.95
C LEU A 113 1.67 5.60 6.15
N ILE A 114 1.08 6.60 6.80
CA ILE A 114 -0.35 6.68 7.10
C ILE A 114 -0.91 7.97 6.46
N PRO A 115 -2.03 7.90 5.71
CA PRO A 115 -2.62 9.10 5.12
C PRO A 115 -3.34 9.93 6.20
N MET A 116 -3.21 11.25 6.12
CA MET A 116 -3.84 12.19 7.05
C MET A 116 -5.23 12.67 6.59
N ASP A 117 -5.67 12.32 5.39
CA ASP A 117 -7.01 12.62 4.88
C ASP A 117 -7.54 11.44 4.05
N ASP A 118 -8.72 10.93 4.39
CA ASP A 118 -9.34 9.80 3.69
C ASP A 118 -9.93 10.15 2.30
N HIS A 119 -9.91 11.42 1.89
CA HIS A 119 -10.14 11.83 0.50
C HIS A 119 -8.98 11.39 -0.42
N ASN A 120 -7.79 11.10 0.14
CA ASN A 120 -6.67 10.57 -0.63
C ASN A 120 -6.93 9.09 -0.97
N ALA A 121 -7.43 8.84 -2.17
CA ALA A 121 -7.96 7.54 -2.57
C ALA A 121 -6.87 6.48 -2.77
N TYR A 122 -6.99 5.33 -2.10
CA TYR A 122 -6.12 4.16 -2.21
C TYR A 122 -6.57 3.25 -3.36
N ARG A 123 -6.56 3.82 -4.57
CA ARG A 123 -6.98 3.13 -5.80
C ARG A 123 -6.26 3.71 -7.02
N CYS A 124 -6.47 3.07 -8.14
CA CYS A 124 -5.81 3.38 -9.39
C CYS A 124 -6.60 4.39 -10.23
N PHE A 125 -5.87 5.09 -11.09
CA PHE A 125 -6.37 6.09 -12.03
C PHE A 125 -5.83 5.79 -13.44
N PRO A 126 -6.29 6.51 -14.49
CA PRO A 126 -5.80 6.30 -15.85
C PRO A 126 -4.28 6.43 -16.01
N GLN A 127 -3.63 7.24 -15.16
CA GLN A 127 -2.18 7.37 -15.05
C GLN A 127 -1.67 6.77 -13.73
N PRO A 128 -0.39 6.36 -13.67
CA PRO A 128 0.27 5.99 -12.42
C PRO A 128 0.01 7.00 -11.32
N ARG A 129 -0.39 6.51 -10.14
CA ARG A 129 -0.79 7.39 -9.04
C ARG A 129 0.29 7.41 -7.98
N HIS A 130 0.85 8.57 -7.70
CA HIS A 130 1.59 8.83 -6.46
C HIS A 130 0.62 9.27 -5.37
N ILE A 131 0.59 8.54 -4.24
CA ILE A 131 -0.37 8.76 -3.14
C ILE A 131 0.26 9.59 -2.03
N SER A 132 1.51 9.30 -1.65
CA SER A 132 2.23 10.01 -0.57
C SER A 132 2.98 11.24 -1.08
N VAL A 133 2.23 12.24 -1.58
CA VAL A 133 2.78 13.44 -2.24
C VAL A 133 3.34 14.50 -1.29
N ALA A 134 2.88 14.52 -0.02
CA ALA A 134 3.24 15.52 0.97
C ALA A 134 3.43 14.84 2.33
N MET A 135 4.64 14.32 2.57
CA MET A 135 4.98 13.62 3.81
C MET A 135 5.54 14.60 4.85
N ASP A 136 5.15 14.41 6.10
CA ASP A 136 5.63 15.19 7.26
C ASP A 136 7.16 15.16 7.40
N LYS A 137 7.79 14.00 7.16
CA LYS A 137 9.26 13.82 7.18
C LYS A 137 10.00 14.67 6.15
N PHE A 138 9.29 15.19 5.14
CA PHE A 138 9.81 16.11 4.13
C PHE A 138 9.18 17.50 4.22
N GLY A 139 8.62 17.86 5.38
CA GLY A 139 8.00 19.16 5.61
C GLY A 139 6.77 19.41 4.74
N PHE A 140 5.98 18.36 4.49
CA PHE A 140 4.80 18.39 3.61
C PHE A 140 5.08 18.89 2.20
N SER A 141 6.32 18.73 1.74
CA SER A 141 6.76 19.09 0.39
C SER A 141 7.26 17.86 -0.34
N LEU A 142 7.05 17.81 -1.65
CA LEU A 142 7.59 16.75 -2.48
C LEU A 142 9.11 16.94 -2.61
N PRO A 143 9.95 15.90 -2.38
CA PRO A 143 11.41 16.05 -2.47
C PRO A 143 11.90 16.58 -3.83
N TYR A 144 11.29 16.09 -4.91
CA TYR A 144 11.48 16.53 -6.30
C TYR A 144 10.31 16.01 -7.15
N VAL A 145 10.07 16.62 -8.31
CA VAL A 145 8.87 16.37 -9.14
C VAL A 145 8.71 14.90 -9.55
N GLN A 146 9.82 14.21 -9.79
CA GLN A 146 9.86 12.80 -10.23
C GLN A 146 9.76 11.79 -9.08
N TYR A 147 9.69 12.25 -7.83
CA TYR A 147 9.68 11.37 -6.66
C TYR A 147 8.42 10.48 -6.66
N PHE A 148 8.61 9.16 -6.73
CA PHE A 148 7.52 8.17 -6.78
C PHE A 148 7.53 7.18 -5.60
N GLY A 149 8.33 7.46 -4.57
CA GLY A 149 8.47 6.60 -3.39
C GLY A 149 7.36 6.76 -2.35
N GLY A 150 7.37 5.88 -1.36
CA GLY A 150 6.39 5.83 -0.26
C GLY A 150 5.16 4.99 -0.61
N VAL A 151 4.09 5.65 -1.04
CA VAL A 151 2.82 5.03 -1.43
C VAL A 151 2.47 5.39 -2.86
N SER A 152 2.26 4.37 -3.70
CA SER A 152 1.87 4.51 -5.10
C SER A 152 0.80 3.49 -5.50
N ALA A 153 0.11 3.73 -6.61
CA ALA A 153 -0.86 2.79 -7.15
C ALA A 153 -0.75 2.67 -8.68
N LEU A 154 -0.78 1.42 -9.15
CA LEU A 154 -0.75 1.05 -10.56
C LEU A 154 -1.87 0.05 -10.85
N SER A 155 -2.60 0.26 -11.93
CA SER A 155 -3.51 -0.76 -12.46
C SER A 155 -2.72 -1.99 -12.91
N LYS A 156 -3.41 -3.13 -13.03
CA LYS A 156 -2.83 -4.37 -13.58
C LYS A 156 -2.14 -4.12 -14.92
N GLN A 157 -2.84 -3.42 -15.83
CA GLN A 157 -2.31 -3.08 -17.13
C GLN A 157 -1.06 -2.21 -17.01
N GLN A 158 -1.12 -1.19 -16.15
CA GLN A 158 0.00 -0.29 -15.97
C GLN A 158 1.25 -1.06 -15.52
N PHE A 159 1.14 -1.84 -14.44
CA PHE A 159 2.25 -2.62 -13.90
C PHE A 159 2.87 -3.58 -14.92
N LEU A 160 2.04 -4.23 -15.74
CA LEU A 160 2.51 -5.15 -16.78
C LEU A 160 3.22 -4.43 -17.93
N THR A 161 2.76 -3.23 -18.33
CA THR A 161 3.38 -2.44 -19.39
C THR A 161 4.85 -2.12 -19.09
N ILE A 162 5.19 -1.83 -17.83
CA ILE A 162 6.57 -1.53 -17.39
C ILE A 162 7.37 -2.78 -16.99
N ASN A 163 6.82 -3.98 -17.21
CA ASN A 163 7.39 -5.25 -16.76
C ASN A 163 7.67 -5.28 -15.25
N GLY A 164 6.76 -4.73 -14.46
CA GLY A 164 6.90 -4.59 -13.01
C GLY A 164 8.10 -3.74 -12.58
N PHE A 165 8.52 -3.92 -11.34
CA PHE A 165 9.60 -3.16 -10.70
C PHE A 165 10.96 -3.86 -10.85
N PRO A 166 12.10 -3.15 -10.71
CA PRO A 166 13.41 -3.78 -10.80
C PRO A 166 13.68 -4.73 -9.61
N ASN A 167 14.32 -5.88 -9.88
CA ASN A 167 14.58 -6.91 -8.86
C ASN A 167 16.00 -6.86 -8.27
N ASN A 168 16.87 -6.02 -8.81
CA ASN A 168 18.32 -5.98 -8.54
C ASN A 168 18.73 -4.84 -7.60
N TYR A 169 17.78 -4.06 -7.06
CA TYR A 169 18.05 -3.06 -6.03
C TYR A 169 18.03 -3.74 -4.65
N TRP A 170 19.23 -3.96 -4.10
CA TRP A 170 19.43 -4.50 -2.76
C TRP A 170 19.91 -3.39 -1.83
N GLY A 171 19.12 -3.09 -0.80
CA GLY A 171 19.33 -1.92 0.06
C GLY A 171 18.28 -0.83 -0.19
N TRP A 172 18.57 0.38 0.29
CA TRP A 172 17.67 1.52 0.21
C TRP A 172 18.10 2.48 -0.90
N GLY A 173 17.16 2.84 -1.77
CA GLY A 173 17.28 3.99 -2.69
C GLY A 173 17.47 3.61 -4.16
N GLY A 174 16.94 4.51 -5.01
CA GLY A 174 17.06 4.46 -6.47
C GLY A 174 16.05 3.55 -7.18
N GLU A 175 15.39 2.64 -6.48
CA GLU A 175 14.39 1.77 -7.10
C GLU A 175 13.13 2.54 -7.49
N ASP A 176 12.72 3.53 -6.69
CA ASP A 176 11.55 4.36 -6.98
C ASP A 176 11.79 5.28 -8.19
N ASP A 177 13.02 5.74 -8.39
CA ASP A 177 13.41 6.53 -9.56
C ASP A 177 13.46 5.66 -10.83
N ASP A 178 13.92 4.40 -10.74
CA ASP A 178 13.84 3.43 -11.83
C ASP A 178 12.38 3.16 -12.22
N ILE A 179 11.49 3.03 -11.22
CA ILE A 179 10.06 2.87 -11.45
C ILE A 179 9.48 4.08 -12.19
N TYR A 180 9.83 5.30 -11.78
CA TYR A 180 9.41 6.52 -12.47
C TYR A 180 9.91 6.53 -13.92
N ASN A 181 11.19 6.23 -14.16
CA ASN A 181 11.79 6.24 -15.50
C ASN A 181 11.20 5.21 -16.46
N ARG A 182 10.56 4.13 -15.97
CA ARG A 182 9.84 3.18 -16.83
C ARG A 182 8.51 3.72 -17.34
N TRP A 183 7.98 4.78 -16.72
CA TRP A 183 6.71 5.41 -17.06
C TRP A 183 6.84 6.66 -17.93
N GLU A 184 8.03 7.25 -18.03
CA GLU A 184 8.35 8.26 -19.05
C GLU A 184 8.54 7.63 -20.44
#